data_AF-A0A167MDK8-F1
#
_entry.id   AF-A0A167MDK8-F1
#
_cell.length_a   1.000
_cell.length_b   1.000
_cell.length_c   1.000
_cell.angle_alpha   90.00
_cell.angle_beta   90.00
_cell.angle_gamma   90.00
#
_symmetry.space_group_name_H-M   'P 1'
#
loop_
_entity.id
_entity.type
_entity.pdbx_description
1 polymer ?
#
loop_
_entity_poly.entity_id
_entity_poly.type
_entity_poly.pdbx_seq_one_letter_code
_entity_poly.pdbx_strand_id
1 'polypeptide(L)'
;MSTIVTRPSPRDAKQGRMIHWNEDRCLSIVEAKRAQGFLDEEILLGPTATQWKIIGNSVAREVSLALGVVIADAVMRSYGGNFRALEEAEEEAMVERSPYWEAAPSRGSGGVGYPRDERADEPGSDGATATRK
;
A
#
# COMPACT_ATOMS: atom_id res chain seq x y z
N MET A 1 18.72 6.25 -9.31
CA MET A 1 17.25 6.22 -9.47
C MET A 1 16.75 7.65 -9.39
N SER A 2 15.92 8.11 -10.32
CA SER A 2 15.31 9.45 -10.31
C SER A 2 13.83 9.35 -9.91
N THR A 3 13.37 10.26 -9.05
CA THR A 3 11.99 10.29 -8.54
C THR A 3 11.20 11.40 -9.22
N ILE A 4 9.91 11.18 -9.48
CA ILE A 4 9.01 12.26 -9.91
C ILE A 4 8.78 13.20 -8.73
N VAL A 5 9.13 14.47 -8.91
CA VAL A 5 8.98 15.49 -7.85
C VAL A 5 7.66 16.23 -7.98
N THR A 6 7.27 16.88 -6.89
CA THR A 6 6.02 17.67 -6.81
C THR A 6 6.12 19.05 -7.44
N ARG A 7 7.33 19.52 -7.79
CA ARG A 7 7.53 20.81 -8.45
C ARG A 7 8.70 20.71 -9.43
N PRO A 8 8.43 20.57 -10.74
CA PRO A 8 9.51 20.50 -11.72
C PRO A 8 10.18 21.85 -11.88
N SER A 9 11.51 21.85 -11.82
CA SER A 9 12.34 23.04 -12.03
C SER A 9 13.66 22.63 -12.70
N PRO A 10 14.05 23.25 -13.81
CA PRO A 10 15.37 23.02 -14.43
C PRO A 10 16.54 23.38 -13.50
N ARG A 11 16.30 24.28 -12.54
CA ARG A 11 17.32 24.77 -11.58
C ARG A 11 17.40 23.93 -10.31
N ASP A 12 16.67 22.82 -10.23
CA ASP A 12 16.72 21.97 -9.06
C ASP A 12 18.03 21.15 -9.05
N ALA A 13 18.95 21.55 -8.18
CA ALA A 13 20.25 20.90 -8.01
C ALA A 13 20.16 19.48 -7.42
N LYS A 14 19.04 19.11 -6.79
CA LYS A 14 18.90 17.81 -6.11
C LYS A 14 18.26 16.76 -7.00
N GLN A 15 17.23 17.13 -7.75
CA GLN A 15 16.42 16.20 -8.54
C GLN A 15 16.42 16.52 -10.05
N GLY A 16 17.50 17.16 -10.53
CA GLY A 16 17.64 17.79 -11.85
C GLY A 16 17.50 16.96 -13.14
N ARG A 17 17.00 15.72 -13.09
CA ARG A 17 16.65 14.94 -14.31
C ARG A 17 15.20 15.17 -14.71
N MET A 18 14.85 16.43 -14.94
CA MET A 18 13.48 16.85 -15.26
C MET A 18 13.33 17.49 -16.64
N ILE A 19 14.42 17.54 -17.40
CA ILE A 19 14.43 17.99 -18.79
C ILE A 19 14.04 16.80 -19.66
N HIS A 20 13.20 17.06 -20.66
CA HIS A 20 12.84 16.05 -21.65
C HIS A 20 14.08 15.62 -22.43
N TRP A 21 14.17 14.35 -22.83
CA TRP A 21 15.39 13.80 -23.41
C TRP A 21 15.71 14.34 -24.82
N ASN A 22 14.67 14.77 -25.56
CA ASN A 22 14.81 15.24 -26.95
C ASN A 22 14.49 16.73 -27.14
N GLU A 23 13.60 17.28 -26.31
CA GLU A 23 12.99 18.60 -26.50
C GLU A 23 13.51 19.54 -25.43
N ASP A 24 13.74 20.81 -25.78
CA ASP A 24 14.21 21.84 -24.85
C ASP A 24 13.07 22.35 -23.94
N ARG A 25 12.52 21.43 -23.13
CA ARG A 25 11.49 21.71 -22.14
C ARG A 25 11.59 20.76 -20.96
N CYS A 26 10.90 21.10 -19.87
CA CYS A 26 10.67 20.17 -18.77
C CYS A 26 9.71 19.06 -19.17
N LEU A 27 9.73 17.98 -18.39
CA LEU A 27 8.69 16.95 -18.43
C LEU A 27 7.30 17.58 -18.29
N SER A 28 6.36 17.03 -19.04
CA SER A 28 4.94 17.35 -19.01
C SER A 28 4.22 16.51 -17.94
N ILE A 29 2.99 16.91 -17.61
CA ILE A 29 2.14 16.18 -16.67
C ILE A 29 1.86 14.75 -17.17
N VAL A 30 1.64 14.57 -18.47
CA VAL A 30 1.34 13.25 -19.04
C VAL A 30 2.56 12.34 -18.98
N GLU A 31 3.77 12.86 -19.22
CA GLU A 31 5.00 12.09 -19.06
C GLU A 31 5.23 11.70 -17.58
N ALA A 32 4.95 12.63 -16.65
CA ALA A 32 5.05 12.35 -15.22
C ALA A 32 4.00 11.34 -14.73
N LYS A 33 2.76 11.40 -15.27
CA LYS A 33 1.71 10.41 -15.05
C LYS A 33 2.18 9.01 -15.43
N ARG A 34 2.67 8.87 -16.67
CA ARG A 34 3.19 7.59 -17.19
C ARG A 34 4.35 7.06 -16.34
N ALA A 35 5.23 7.94 -15.89
CA ALA A 35 6.35 7.56 -15.03
C ALA A 35 5.92 7.04 -13.63
N GLN A 36 4.71 7.38 -13.17
CA GLN A 36 4.10 6.88 -11.92
C GLN A 36 3.06 5.76 -12.18
N GLY A 37 2.91 5.31 -13.43
CA GLY A 37 1.96 4.25 -13.78
C GLY A 37 0.50 4.69 -13.79
N PHE A 38 0.20 5.99 -13.83
CA PHE A 38 -1.16 6.48 -14.07
C PHE A 38 -1.61 6.13 -15.47
N LEU A 39 -2.91 5.84 -15.63
CA LEU A 39 -3.50 5.65 -16.95
C LEU A 39 -3.63 6.99 -17.68
N ASP A 40 -3.50 6.98 -19.00
CA ASP A 40 -3.60 8.21 -19.79
C ASP A 40 -5.00 8.83 -19.65
N GLU A 41 -6.04 8.01 -19.46
CA GLU A 41 -7.44 8.44 -19.31
C GLU A 41 -7.77 9.02 -17.92
N GLU A 42 -6.91 8.83 -16.90
CA GLU A 42 -7.15 9.33 -15.55
C GLU A 42 -7.04 10.86 -15.49
N ILE A 43 -8.13 11.54 -15.11
CA ILE A 43 -8.19 12.99 -15.13
C ILE A 43 -7.66 13.56 -13.81
N LEU A 44 -6.68 14.47 -13.90
CA LEU A 44 -6.17 15.23 -12.76
C LEU A 44 -6.82 16.60 -12.72
N LEU A 45 -7.44 16.94 -11.59
CA LEU A 45 -8.16 18.20 -11.42
C LEU A 45 -7.27 19.30 -10.84
N GLY A 46 -7.59 20.54 -11.22
CA GLY A 46 -6.97 21.75 -10.69
C GLY A 46 -5.78 22.29 -11.49
N PRO A 47 -5.09 23.32 -10.99
CA PRO A 47 -3.97 23.96 -11.68
C PRO A 47 -2.78 23.01 -11.87
N THR A 48 -1.94 23.26 -12.88
CA THR A 48 -0.74 22.47 -13.18
C THR A 48 0.12 22.20 -11.94
N ALA A 49 0.33 23.20 -11.09
CA ALA A 49 1.11 23.04 -9.85
C ALA A 49 0.49 22.05 -8.85
N THR A 50 -0.84 21.98 -8.79
CA THR A 50 -1.56 21.01 -7.96
C THR A 50 -1.47 19.62 -8.58
N GLN A 51 -1.60 19.50 -9.89
CA GLN A 51 -1.48 18.22 -10.59
C GLN A 51 -0.09 17.58 -10.36
N TRP A 52 0.99 18.37 -10.40
CA TRP A 52 2.33 17.90 -10.06
C TRP A 52 2.45 17.42 -8.62
N LYS A 53 1.82 18.11 -7.67
CA LYS A 53 1.77 17.66 -6.27
C LYS A 53 1.01 16.35 -6.11
N ILE A 54 -0.08 16.18 -6.84
CA ILE A 54 -0.84 14.92 -6.84
C ILE A 54 0.06 13.80 -7.34
N ILE A 55 0.62 13.92 -8.55
CA ILE A 55 1.47 12.87 -9.15
C ILE A 55 2.68 12.56 -8.27
N GLY A 56 3.39 13.58 -7.79
CA GLY A 56 4.63 13.38 -7.04
C GLY A 56 4.45 12.79 -5.63
N ASN A 57 3.28 13.00 -5.02
CA ASN A 57 2.97 12.42 -3.70
C ASN A 57 2.22 11.09 -3.79
N SER A 58 1.67 10.76 -4.97
CA SER A 58 1.04 9.47 -5.21
C SER A 58 2.05 8.33 -5.22
N VAL A 59 1.56 7.15 -4.85
CA VAL A 59 2.32 5.90 -4.96
C VAL A 59 2.15 5.36 -6.37
N ALA A 60 3.25 4.83 -6.95
CA ALA A 60 3.20 4.21 -8.26
C ALA A 60 2.16 3.08 -8.30
N ARG A 61 1.42 2.99 -9.42
CA ARG A 61 0.32 2.04 -9.58
C ARG A 61 0.80 0.60 -9.45
N GLU A 62 1.96 0.27 -10.00
CA GLU A 62 2.53 -1.08 -10.00
C GLU A 62 2.78 -1.58 -8.58
N VAL A 63 3.36 -0.72 -7.73
CA VAL A 63 3.64 -1.02 -6.33
C VAL A 63 2.34 -1.16 -5.55
N SER A 64 1.39 -0.25 -5.77
CA SER A 64 0.09 -0.26 -5.09
C SER A 64 -0.73 -1.51 -5.44
N LEU A 65 -0.70 -1.93 -6.71
CA LEU A 65 -1.40 -3.12 -7.19
C LEU A 65 -0.77 -4.39 -6.62
N ALA A 66 0.56 -4.52 -6.66
CA ALA A 66 1.24 -5.69 -6.11
C ALA A 66 0.94 -5.86 -4.62
N LEU A 67 0.99 -4.77 -3.85
CA LEU A 67 0.63 -4.80 -2.42
C LEU A 67 -0.84 -5.16 -2.21
N GLY A 68 -1.75 -4.58 -3.01
CA GLY A 68 -3.18 -4.85 -2.94
C GLY A 68 -3.53 -6.32 -3.19
N VAL A 69 -2.86 -6.98 -4.15
CA VAL A 69 -3.06 -8.41 -4.44
C VAL A 69 -2.65 -9.28 -3.27
N VAL A 70 -1.51 -8.99 -2.64
CA VAL A 70 -1.04 -9.76 -1.47
C VAL A 70 -1.97 -9.57 -0.28
N ILE A 71 -2.45 -8.34 -0.05
CA ILE A 71 -3.44 -8.07 1.00
C ILE A 71 -4.74 -8.81 0.71
N ALA A 72 -5.24 -8.76 -0.53
CA ALA A 72 -6.46 -9.47 -0.93
C ALA A 72 -6.33 -10.99 -0.73
N ASP A 73 -5.20 -11.59 -1.12
CA ASP A 73 -4.92 -13.01 -0.90
C ASP A 73 -4.85 -13.35 0.60
N ALA A 74 -4.14 -12.55 1.40
CA ALA A 74 -4.07 -12.76 2.84
C ALA A 74 -5.46 -12.68 3.51
N VAL A 75 -6.28 -11.72 3.07
CA VAL A 75 -7.66 -11.55 3.53
C VAL A 75 -8.52 -12.74 3.11
N MET A 76 -8.43 -13.18 1.84
CA MET A 76 -9.14 -14.37 1.37
C MET A 76 -8.70 -15.65 2.07
N ARG A 77 -7.44 -15.79 2.48
CA ARG A 77 -6.96 -16.95 3.25
C ARG A 77 -7.42 -16.90 4.69
N SER A 78 -7.39 -15.72 5.31
CA SER A 78 -7.93 -15.50 6.65
C SER A 78 -9.42 -15.84 6.68
N TYR A 79 -10.18 -15.37 5.69
CA TYR A 79 -11.60 -15.69 5.57
C TYR A 79 -11.89 -17.06 4.95
N GLY A 80 -10.97 -17.66 4.20
CA GLY A 80 -11.13 -18.96 3.54
C GLY A 80 -10.85 -20.15 4.46
N GLY A 81 -9.96 -19.97 5.44
CA GLY A 81 -9.92 -20.83 6.63
C GLY A 81 -11.23 -20.75 7.42
N ASN A 82 -11.87 -19.58 7.41
CA ASN A 82 -13.19 -19.36 7.98
C ASN A 82 -14.34 -19.73 7.03
N PHE A 83 -14.17 -19.91 5.72
CA PHE A 83 -15.31 -20.12 4.79
C PHE A 83 -15.98 -21.48 5.02
N ARG A 84 -15.21 -22.50 5.40
CA ARG A 84 -15.75 -23.77 5.91
C ARG A 84 -16.40 -23.66 7.30
N ALA A 85 -16.14 -22.60 8.05
CA ALA A 85 -16.76 -22.28 9.33
C ALA A 85 -17.89 -21.23 9.20
N LEU A 86 -17.98 -20.50 8.08
CA LEU A 86 -18.98 -19.47 7.77
C LEU A 86 -20.23 -20.07 7.11
N GLU A 87 -20.18 -21.29 6.57
CA GLU A 87 -21.41 -22.06 6.31
C GLU A 87 -22.19 -22.35 7.60
N GLU A 88 -21.56 -22.28 8.78
CA GLU A 88 -22.20 -22.53 10.08
C GLU A 88 -22.48 -21.27 10.92
N ALA A 89 -22.01 -20.08 10.52
CA ALA A 89 -22.19 -18.85 11.30
C ALA A 89 -22.66 -17.68 10.44
N GLU A 90 -23.88 -17.21 10.71
CA GLU A 90 -24.56 -16.10 10.04
C GLU A 90 -23.69 -14.84 9.90
N GLU A 91 -23.80 -14.21 8.73
CA GLU A 91 -23.05 -13.06 8.22
C GLU A 91 -23.00 -11.85 9.19
N GLU A 92 -23.99 -11.69 10.07
CA GLU A 92 -24.05 -10.60 11.06
C GLU A 92 -23.00 -10.75 12.18
N ALA A 93 -22.66 -11.97 12.59
CA ALA A 93 -21.67 -12.20 13.66
C ALA A 93 -20.23 -11.91 13.20
N MET A 94 -19.99 -11.87 11.89
CA MET A 94 -18.68 -11.69 11.27
C MET A 94 -18.20 -10.23 11.33
N VAL A 95 -19.14 -9.28 11.20
CA VAL A 95 -18.83 -7.86 11.36
C VAL A 95 -18.54 -7.58 12.83
N GLU A 96 -19.40 -8.00 13.75
CA GLU A 96 -19.31 -7.64 15.17
C GLU A 96 -18.09 -8.23 15.89
N ARG A 97 -17.58 -9.39 15.46
CA ARG A 97 -16.43 -10.07 16.11
C ARG A 97 -15.06 -9.67 15.57
N SER A 98 -14.98 -8.88 14.51
CA SER A 98 -13.69 -8.45 13.96
C SER A 98 -13.06 -7.38 14.87
N PRO A 99 -11.91 -7.63 15.51
CA PRO A 99 -11.29 -6.64 16.40
C PRO A 99 -10.71 -5.43 15.65
N TYR A 100 -10.88 -5.37 14.33
CA TYR A 100 -10.23 -4.40 13.46
C TYR A 100 -11.12 -3.23 13.00
N TRP A 101 -12.44 -3.27 13.23
CA TRP A 101 -13.35 -2.17 12.84
C TRP A 101 -13.62 -1.16 13.98
N GLU A 102 -13.46 -1.54 15.24
CA GLU A 102 -13.65 -0.64 16.39
C GLU A 102 -12.45 0.29 16.65
N ALA A 103 -11.24 -0.12 16.28
CA ALA A 103 -10.03 0.63 16.57
C ALA A 103 -9.58 1.45 15.34
N ALA A 104 -10.10 2.67 15.20
CA ALA A 104 -9.48 3.65 14.31
C ALA A 104 -8.00 3.85 14.75
N PRO A 105 -7.00 3.73 13.86
CA PRO A 105 -5.62 3.94 14.24
C PRO A 105 -5.44 5.37 14.73
N SER A 106 -5.23 5.53 16.04
CA SER A 106 -5.00 6.84 16.64
C SER A 106 -3.64 7.33 16.16
N ARG A 107 -3.62 8.47 15.46
CA ARG A 107 -2.38 9.16 15.10
C ARG A 107 -1.81 9.84 16.36
N GLY A 108 -1.33 9.04 17.31
CA GLY A 108 -0.47 9.48 18.39
C GLY A 108 0.98 9.55 17.92
N SER A 109 1.77 10.45 18.49
CA SER A 109 3.16 10.79 18.14
C SER A 109 4.20 9.68 18.34
N GLY A 110 3.80 8.41 18.45
CA GLY A 110 4.69 7.27 18.65
C GLY A 110 4.13 6.01 18.01
N GLY A 111 4.44 5.80 16.73
CA GLY A 111 4.28 4.53 16.02
C GLY A 111 2.84 4.08 15.74
N VAL A 112 2.61 3.52 14.55
CA VAL A 112 1.37 2.80 14.25
C VAL A 112 1.45 1.44 14.95
N GLY A 113 0.88 1.34 16.15
CA GLY A 113 0.76 0.07 16.86
C GLY A 113 -0.51 -0.66 16.42
N TYR A 114 -0.34 -1.80 15.75
CA TYR A 114 -1.44 -2.76 15.61
C TYR A 114 -1.61 -3.54 16.93
N PRO A 115 -2.84 -3.91 17.32
CA PRO A 115 -3.05 -4.86 18.41
C PRO A 115 -2.25 -6.14 18.13
N ARG A 116 -1.37 -6.52 19.05
CA ARG A 116 -0.56 -7.73 18.92
C ARG A 116 -1.47 -8.93 19.11
N ASP A 117 -1.56 -9.80 18.10
CA ASP A 117 -2.33 -11.04 18.19
C ASP A 117 -1.58 -12.04 19.06
N GLU A 118 -1.99 -12.18 20.33
CA GLU A 118 -1.39 -13.09 21.30
C GLU A 118 -1.57 -14.58 20.93
N ARG A 119 -2.42 -14.90 19.94
CA ARG A 119 -2.61 -16.27 19.44
C ARG A 119 -1.55 -16.73 18.42
N ALA A 120 -0.71 -15.83 17.92
CA ALA A 120 0.34 -16.19 16.97
C ALA A 120 1.61 -16.79 17.64
N ASP A 121 1.71 -16.72 18.98
CA ASP A 121 2.86 -17.17 19.76
C ASP A 121 2.69 -18.59 20.35
N GLU A 122 1.81 -19.44 19.80
CA GLU A 122 1.81 -20.86 20.18
C GLU A 122 2.98 -21.61 19.51
N PRO A 123 3.96 -22.14 20.27
CA PRO A 123 5.05 -22.90 19.68
C PRO A 123 4.53 -24.20 19.08
N GLY A 124 4.83 -24.42 17.80
CA GLY A 124 4.57 -25.68 17.09
C GLY A 124 5.03 -26.88 17.91
N SER A 125 4.10 -27.79 18.16
CA SER A 125 4.28 -29.03 18.91
C SER A 125 5.05 -30.06 18.08
N ASP A 126 6.37 -29.88 17.93
CA ASP A 126 7.26 -30.93 17.43
C ASP A 126 7.70 -31.83 18.59
N GLY A 127 7.00 -32.96 18.72
CA GLY A 127 7.38 -34.07 19.59
C GLY A 127 8.63 -34.78 19.06
N ALA A 128 9.79 -34.48 19.66
CA ALA A 128 11.00 -35.29 19.53
C ALA A 128 11.30 -35.97 20.88
N THR A 129 10.84 -37.21 21.04
CA THR A 129 11.21 -38.07 22.17
C THR A 129 12.67 -38.52 21.99
N ALA A 130 13.62 -37.79 22.59
CA ALA A 130 15.01 -38.20 22.66
C ALA A 130 15.31 -38.91 23.99
N THR A 131 15.61 -40.19 23.86
CA THR A 131 16.13 -41.11 24.88
C THR A 131 17.49 -40.64 25.40
N ARG A 132 17.73 -40.62 26.73
CA ARG A 132 19.02 -41.02 27.32
C ARG A 132 19.03 -41.11 28.85
N LYS A 133 19.48 -42.30 29.28
CA LYS A 133 20.29 -42.68 30.46
C LYS A 133 19.85 -42.28 31.86
#